data_AF-A0A943WU36-F1
#
_entry.id   AF-A0A943WU36-F1
#
_cell.length_a   1.000
_cell.length_b   1.000
_cell.length_c   1.000
_cell.angle_alpha   90.00
_cell.angle_beta   90.00
_cell.angle_gamma   90.00
#
_symmetry.space_group_name_H-M   'P 1'
#
loop_
_entity.id
_entity.type
_entity.pdbx_description
1 polymer ?
#
loop_
_entity_poly.entity_id
_entity_poly.type
_entity_poly.pdbx_seq_one_letter_code
_entity_poly.pdbx_strand_id
1 'polypeptide(L)'
;MKKFISLLLATSMAFAVPTFADTEGQSYAEVYAEKAKELFGITDPNYTYNFEKNDDGYTYFLNWNDYLVAFDSRGNVISFSNWKNEPNKNNSNPTTEKQIIEIAKENLNKILGENSNKMKLEKCEFSFGTWDVDFCQYIGDYKAIYNDAHMNFDETGTLLTYSCKDKFDVDIEESDNILDYETAKKKYIENAGFGKVFTTSYDFDTRDNYLFPCFTTTSYTTSYISATNGGKIDTYDDVYYSNKASDVYVETAGALSDAEEKTITNIKNCISPKEVVEIIKNNFGYEFSLNNLSTRYFSKNGKYYTSIYDKVNITNCATVSSKGQVVMFQNYNKEIDKNSIISNKELDKIALQYVNSLGYNDYKIFDISYNEDYSYYILYKYVDGVLNYSDFLTIVVNPDGSVNKFYFSDSTLEVPKFESDLSVENAFDKCADIFGFTLKYVLNKNDKAVLAYSFDDNPFLSPEGNPITSNNEEYVPKIFNGYTDIDDCPQKEYIEKLADLGLRFNSSEFSPNSTLTFNDIKTLESNSNIVDFYEINYFKNIYTDDHKMTKYDVSKLFCSILGLSSLCQNSNNYKTSYSDVYGENLPYVALCESLGIFNSGTEFNGNSTITRGEFAQILYSFIKANAQFTNQSYISILK
;
A
#
# COMPACT_ATOMS: atom_id res chain seq x y z
N MET A 1 31.38 -31.95 -41.62
CA MET A 1 30.77 -31.31 -42.82
C MET A 1 29.99 -32.36 -43.61
N LYS A 2 28.74 -32.04 -44.00
CA LYS A 2 27.69 -32.92 -44.57
C LYS A 2 26.88 -33.77 -43.58
N LYS A 3 26.01 -33.12 -42.78
CA LYS A 3 24.71 -33.68 -42.31
C LYS A 3 23.80 -32.69 -41.53
N PHE A 4 23.96 -31.37 -41.68
CA PHE A 4 23.23 -30.37 -40.88
C PHE A 4 22.52 -29.26 -41.69
N ILE A 5 22.24 -29.48 -42.98
CA ILE A 5 21.56 -28.47 -43.84
C ILE A 5 20.41 -29.12 -44.62
N SER A 6 19.50 -29.81 -43.94
CA SER A 6 18.30 -30.36 -44.60
C SER A 6 17.05 -30.36 -43.72
N LEU A 7 16.98 -29.47 -42.72
CA LEU A 7 15.79 -29.30 -41.88
C LEU A 7 15.21 -27.87 -41.91
N LEU A 8 15.69 -27.03 -42.83
CA LEU A 8 14.98 -25.84 -43.30
C LEU A 8 14.66 -26.06 -44.77
N LEU A 9 13.40 -25.88 -45.18
CA LEU A 9 12.81 -26.06 -46.52
C LEU A 9 12.26 -27.46 -46.88
N ALA A 10 11.16 -27.84 -46.22
CA ALA A 10 10.02 -28.59 -46.76
C ALA A 10 9.10 -28.87 -45.56
N THR A 11 7.99 -28.17 -45.36
CA THR A 11 6.74 -28.43 -46.11
C THR A 11 5.82 -27.22 -46.04
N SER A 12 5.73 -26.49 -47.15
CA SER A 12 4.51 -25.84 -47.59
C SER A 12 3.66 -26.88 -48.33
N MET A 13 2.64 -27.45 -47.69
CA MET A 13 1.53 -28.11 -48.39
C MET A 13 0.21 -27.69 -47.75
N ALA A 14 -0.59 -27.01 -48.56
CA ALA A 14 -1.95 -26.62 -48.26
C ALA A 14 -2.81 -27.84 -47.93
N PHE A 15 -3.47 -27.80 -46.76
CA PHE A 15 -4.67 -28.57 -46.49
C PHE A 15 -5.82 -27.62 -46.20
N ALA A 16 -6.95 -27.94 -46.82
CA ALA A 16 -8.19 -27.19 -46.80
C ALA A 16 -8.69 -26.94 -45.38
N VAL A 17 -9.24 -25.73 -45.18
CA VAL A 17 -9.74 -25.15 -43.93
C VAL A 17 -10.88 -25.98 -43.33
N PRO A 18 -10.74 -26.48 -42.08
CA PRO A 18 -11.80 -26.47 -41.10
C PRO A 18 -11.60 -25.25 -40.18
N THR A 19 -12.70 -24.62 -39.78
CA THR A 19 -12.78 -23.52 -38.82
C THR A 19 -11.74 -23.61 -37.69
N PHE A 20 -10.73 -22.73 -37.72
CA PHE A 20 -9.64 -22.68 -36.75
C PHE A 20 -10.14 -22.21 -35.39
N ALA A 21 -9.97 -23.07 -34.38
CA ALA A 21 -9.68 -22.62 -33.02
C ALA A 21 -8.23 -22.08 -32.99
N ASP A 22 -7.97 -21.05 -32.19
CA ASP A 22 -6.70 -20.32 -32.05
C ASP A 22 -5.51 -21.29 -31.88
N THR A 23 -4.81 -21.58 -32.98
CA THR A 23 -3.76 -22.61 -33.07
C THR A 23 -2.35 -22.02 -32.94
N GLU A 24 -2.21 -20.70 -33.08
CA GLU A 24 -0.93 -20.00 -32.86
C GLU A 24 -0.49 -20.04 -31.39
N GLY A 25 -1.43 -19.87 -30.46
CA GLY A 25 -1.16 -19.95 -29.02
C GLY A 25 -0.62 -21.31 -28.58
N GLN A 26 -1.22 -22.41 -29.06
CA GLN A 26 -0.81 -23.76 -28.65
C GLN A 26 0.63 -24.10 -29.07
N SER A 27 1.21 -23.41 -30.06
CA SER A 27 2.50 -23.79 -30.65
C SER A 27 3.74 -23.48 -29.80
N TYR A 28 3.64 -22.61 -28.78
CA TYR A 28 4.79 -22.16 -27.98
C TYR A 28 4.85 -22.72 -26.56
N ALA A 29 3.79 -23.35 -26.06
CA ALA A 29 3.73 -23.85 -24.68
C ALA A 29 4.83 -24.89 -24.37
N GLU A 30 5.15 -25.78 -25.31
CA GLU A 30 6.24 -26.76 -25.14
C GLU A 30 7.62 -26.08 -25.08
N VAL A 31 7.86 -25.07 -25.91
CA VAL A 31 9.11 -24.31 -25.93
C VAL A 31 9.31 -23.57 -24.60
N TYR A 32 8.24 -22.94 -24.11
CA TYR A 32 8.26 -22.21 -22.84
C TYR A 32 8.35 -23.15 -21.62
N ALA A 33 7.78 -24.35 -21.70
CA ALA A 33 7.95 -25.36 -20.67
C ALA A 33 9.42 -25.79 -20.54
N GLU A 34 10.13 -26.04 -21.64
CA GLU A 34 11.55 -26.39 -21.60
C GLU A 34 12.40 -25.22 -21.08
N LYS A 35 12.10 -23.99 -21.49
CA LYS A 35 12.74 -22.78 -20.94
C LYS A 35 12.52 -22.64 -19.43
N ALA A 36 11.30 -22.86 -18.93
CA ALA A 36 10.99 -22.81 -17.51
C ALA A 36 11.78 -23.86 -16.70
N LYS A 37 11.89 -25.08 -17.22
CA LYS A 37 12.67 -26.16 -16.59
C LYS A 37 14.15 -25.80 -16.49
N GLU A 38 14.72 -25.19 -17.52
CA GLU A 38 16.10 -24.70 -17.51
C GLU A 38 16.30 -23.55 -16.51
N LEU A 39 15.39 -22.58 -16.51
CA LEU A 39 15.47 -21.39 -15.68
C LEU A 39 15.24 -21.66 -14.19
N PHE A 40 14.36 -22.59 -13.85
CA PHE A 40 13.95 -22.80 -12.45
C PHE A 40 14.28 -24.20 -11.92
N GLY A 41 14.93 -25.05 -12.71
CA GLY A 41 15.32 -26.40 -12.29
C GLY A 41 14.12 -27.34 -12.08
N ILE A 42 13.00 -27.09 -12.77
CA ILE A 42 11.79 -27.90 -12.66
C ILE A 42 12.04 -29.28 -13.29
N THR A 43 11.96 -30.34 -12.49
CA THR A 43 12.19 -31.72 -12.96
C THR A 43 10.91 -32.48 -13.31
N ASP A 44 9.74 -32.01 -12.85
CA ASP A 44 8.46 -32.67 -13.16
C ASP A 44 8.15 -32.49 -14.66
N PRO A 45 8.04 -33.59 -15.42
CA PRO A 45 7.75 -33.50 -16.84
C PRO A 45 6.29 -33.11 -17.11
N ASN A 46 5.39 -33.27 -16.13
CA ASN A 46 3.96 -33.07 -16.32
C ASN A 46 3.56 -31.64 -15.94
N TYR A 47 3.00 -30.92 -16.89
CA TYR A 47 2.42 -29.60 -16.68
C TYR A 47 1.11 -29.46 -17.42
N THR A 48 0.31 -28.52 -16.96
CA THR A 48 -0.84 -27.99 -17.69
C THR A 48 -0.51 -26.59 -18.16
N TYR A 49 -1.18 -26.13 -19.21
CA TYR A 49 -0.99 -24.79 -19.70
C TYR A 49 -2.32 -24.14 -20.08
N ASN A 50 -2.35 -22.82 -19.98
CA ASN A 50 -3.42 -22.00 -20.52
C ASN A 50 -2.80 -20.73 -21.11
N PHE A 51 -3.52 -20.03 -21.98
CA PHE A 51 -3.07 -18.74 -22.50
C PHE A 51 -4.21 -17.74 -22.56
N GLU A 52 -3.88 -16.48 -22.33
CA GLU A 52 -4.80 -15.35 -22.39
C GLU A 52 -4.35 -14.41 -23.50
N LYS A 53 -5.31 -13.95 -24.30
CA LYS A 53 -5.06 -12.95 -25.34
C LYS A 53 -5.24 -11.56 -24.72
N ASN A 54 -4.21 -10.74 -24.83
CA ASN A 54 -4.17 -9.35 -24.40
C ASN A 54 -3.92 -8.44 -25.63
N ASP A 55 -4.01 -7.13 -25.45
CA ASP A 55 -3.75 -6.17 -26.54
C ASP A 55 -2.33 -6.29 -27.11
N ASP A 56 -1.36 -6.66 -26.26
CA ASP A 56 0.06 -6.85 -26.60
C ASP A 56 0.42 -8.29 -27.06
N GLY A 57 -0.59 -9.16 -27.25
CA GLY A 57 -0.41 -10.53 -27.74
C GLY A 57 -0.97 -11.59 -26.81
N TYR A 58 -0.12 -12.52 -26.37
CA TYR A 58 -0.53 -13.66 -25.55
C TYR A 58 0.32 -13.75 -24.27
N THR A 59 -0.33 -14.05 -23.16
CA THR A 59 0.33 -14.47 -21.92
C THR A 59 0.11 -15.97 -21.74
N TYR A 60 1.20 -16.71 -21.53
CA TYR A 60 1.20 -18.16 -21.36
C TYR A 60 1.42 -18.52 -19.91
N PHE A 61 0.50 -19.27 -19.32
CA PHE A 61 0.59 -19.75 -17.95
C PHE A 61 0.89 -21.25 -17.97
N LEU A 62 2.04 -21.64 -17.44
CA LEU A 62 2.50 -23.02 -17.32
C LEU A 62 2.45 -23.43 -15.86
N ASN A 63 1.69 -24.49 -15.56
CA ASN A 63 1.41 -24.92 -14.20
C ASN A 63 1.84 -26.38 -13.98
N TRP A 64 2.80 -26.56 -13.07
CA TRP A 64 3.20 -27.83 -12.47
C TRP A 64 2.55 -27.96 -11.09
N ASN A 65 2.64 -29.14 -10.47
CA ASN A 65 2.10 -29.34 -9.12
C ASN A 65 2.58 -28.29 -8.10
N ASP A 66 3.80 -27.80 -8.27
CA ASP A 66 4.52 -26.97 -7.30
C ASP A 66 4.91 -25.59 -7.84
N TYR A 67 4.77 -25.38 -9.15
CA TYR A 67 5.31 -24.20 -9.84
C TYR A 67 4.30 -23.61 -10.81
N LEU A 68 4.20 -22.28 -10.82
CA LEU A 68 3.52 -21.53 -11.85
C LEU A 68 4.54 -20.61 -12.53
N VAL A 69 4.60 -20.62 -13.86
CA VAL A 69 5.47 -19.73 -14.64
C VAL A 69 4.65 -19.07 -15.74
N ALA A 70 4.72 -17.74 -15.83
CA ALA A 70 4.07 -16.97 -16.88
C ALA A 70 5.08 -16.40 -17.87
N PHE A 71 4.78 -16.51 -19.17
CA PHE A 71 5.58 -15.96 -20.25
C PHE A 71 4.77 -14.99 -21.12
N ASP A 72 5.42 -13.95 -21.63
CA ASP A 72 4.85 -13.11 -22.69
C ASP A 72 4.93 -13.78 -24.07
N SER A 73 4.42 -13.09 -25.09
CA SER A 73 4.43 -13.56 -26.47
C SER A 73 5.83 -13.69 -27.08
N ARG A 74 6.84 -13.00 -26.51
CA ARG A 74 8.25 -13.02 -26.90
C ARG A 74 9.04 -14.10 -26.16
N GLY A 75 8.42 -14.76 -25.18
CA GLY A 75 9.02 -15.80 -24.35
C GLY A 75 9.82 -15.26 -23.17
N ASN A 76 9.61 -14.00 -22.76
CA ASN A 76 10.18 -13.44 -21.55
C ASN A 76 9.36 -13.89 -20.33
N VAL A 77 10.02 -14.12 -19.20
CA VAL A 77 9.34 -14.51 -17.96
C VAL A 77 8.70 -13.27 -17.34
N ILE A 78 7.37 -13.28 -17.22
CA ILE A 78 6.60 -12.24 -16.54
C ILE A 78 6.51 -12.56 -15.05
N SER A 79 6.29 -13.83 -14.71
CA SER A 79 6.21 -14.25 -13.31
C SER A 79 6.62 -15.70 -13.09
N PHE A 80 7.04 -15.97 -11.85
CA PHE A 80 7.32 -17.30 -11.33
C PHE A 80 6.78 -17.40 -9.90
N SER A 81 6.27 -18.56 -9.53
CA SER A 81 5.86 -18.85 -8.15
C SER A 81 6.12 -20.31 -7.82
N ASN A 82 6.77 -20.55 -6.68
CA ASN A 82 6.99 -21.85 -6.08
C ASN A 82 6.10 -22.02 -4.84
N TRP A 83 5.09 -22.89 -4.95
CA TRP A 83 4.03 -23.06 -3.95
C TRP A 83 4.34 -24.17 -2.95
N LYS A 84 5.37 -24.99 -3.19
CA LYS A 84 5.67 -26.17 -2.37
C LYS A 84 6.86 -26.00 -1.43
N ASN A 85 7.54 -24.85 -1.47
CA ASN A 85 8.39 -24.46 -0.37
C ASN A 85 7.52 -23.94 0.78
N GLU A 86 6.87 -24.86 1.50
CA GLU A 86 6.99 -24.72 2.95
C GLU A 86 8.51 -24.76 3.21
N PRO A 87 9.10 -23.72 3.84
CA PRO A 87 10.54 -23.64 4.02
C PRO A 87 11.03 -24.98 4.57
N ASN A 88 11.96 -25.62 3.86
CA ASN A 88 12.46 -26.94 4.22
C ASN A 88 13.19 -26.81 5.56
N LYS A 89 12.51 -27.15 6.67
CA LYS A 89 12.87 -26.94 8.09
C LYS A 89 14.08 -27.73 8.57
N ASN A 90 15.16 -27.78 7.81
CA ASN A 90 16.37 -28.50 8.16
C ASN A 90 17.57 -27.57 8.15
N ASN A 91 17.84 -27.01 9.33
CA ASN A 91 19.20 -26.84 9.82
C ASN A 91 20.17 -25.96 8.99
N SER A 92 19.71 -25.01 8.17
CA SER A 92 20.56 -24.07 7.41
C SER A 92 20.60 -22.67 8.01
N ASN A 93 21.75 -22.00 7.93
CA ASN A 93 21.92 -20.62 8.34
C ASN A 93 21.17 -19.66 7.40
N PRO A 94 20.44 -18.65 7.88
CA PRO A 94 19.72 -17.72 7.03
C PRO A 94 20.71 -16.82 6.31
N THR A 95 20.38 -16.50 5.07
CA THR A 95 21.17 -15.59 4.25
C THR A 95 21.17 -14.20 4.85
N THR A 96 22.33 -13.55 4.91
CA THR A 96 22.45 -12.12 5.21
C THR A 96 21.90 -11.27 4.06
N GLU A 97 21.57 -10.00 4.32
CA GLU A 97 21.16 -9.04 3.29
C GLU A 97 22.13 -9.03 2.10
N LYS A 98 23.44 -8.96 2.39
CA LYS A 98 24.48 -9.00 1.37
C LYS A 98 24.46 -10.28 0.53
N GLN A 99 24.22 -11.44 1.15
CA GLN A 99 24.13 -12.70 0.42
C GLN A 99 22.89 -12.76 -0.45
N ILE A 100 21.74 -12.32 0.07
CA ILE A 100 20.50 -12.36 -0.70
C ILE A 100 20.52 -11.38 -1.87
N ILE A 101 21.16 -10.21 -1.73
CA ILE A 101 21.35 -9.26 -2.83
C ILE A 101 22.14 -9.92 -3.97
N GLU A 102 23.20 -10.66 -3.67
CA GLU A 102 23.98 -11.35 -4.71
C GLU A 102 23.20 -12.50 -5.34
N ILE A 103 22.48 -13.31 -4.56
CA ILE A 103 21.59 -14.36 -5.06
C ILE A 103 20.49 -13.76 -5.96
N ALA A 104 19.91 -12.62 -5.57
CA ALA A 104 18.88 -11.95 -6.32
C ALA A 104 19.41 -11.40 -7.65
N LYS A 105 20.60 -10.80 -7.67
CA LYS A 105 21.28 -10.37 -8.91
C LYS A 105 21.57 -11.56 -9.83
N GLU A 106 22.01 -12.69 -9.29
CA GLU A 106 22.24 -13.91 -10.08
C GLU A 106 20.95 -14.44 -10.71
N ASN A 107 19.85 -14.51 -9.95
CA ASN A 107 18.54 -14.89 -10.46
C ASN A 107 18.02 -13.89 -11.50
N LEU A 108 18.19 -12.59 -11.27
CA LEU A 108 17.78 -11.53 -12.20
C LEU A 108 18.52 -11.65 -13.53
N ASN A 109 19.83 -11.87 -13.49
CA ASN A 109 20.63 -12.09 -14.69
C ASN A 109 20.22 -13.39 -15.41
N LYS A 110 19.94 -14.46 -14.67
CA LYS A 110 19.45 -15.72 -15.24
C LYS A 110 18.13 -15.54 -15.99
N ILE A 111 17.19 -14.79 -15.42
CA ILE A 111 15.83 -14.63 -15.94
C ILE A 111 15.77 -13.58 -17.06
N LEU A 112 16.38 -12.41 -16.87
CA LEU A 112 16.31 -11.28 -17.80
C LEU A 112 17.47 -11.22 -18.81
N GLY A 113 18.53 -12.00 -18.61
CA GLY A 113 19.72 -11.94 -19.46
C GLY A 113 20.32 -10.54 -19.50
N GLU A 114 20.62 -10.03 -20.70
CA GLU A 114 21.23 -8.70 -20.89
C GLU A 114 20.41 -7.54 -20.33
N ASN A 115 19.08 -7.69 -20.24
CA ASN A 115 18.21 -6.66 -19.66
C ASN A 115 18.43 -6.48 -18.15
N SER A 116 19.00 -7.47 -17.45
CA SER A 116 19.38 -7.31 -16.04
C SER A 116 20.39 -6.18 -15.81
N ASN A 117 21.25 -5.88 -16.80
CA ASN A 117 22.22 -4.77 -16.70
C ASN A 117 21.57 -3.39 -16.67
N LYS A 118 20.30 -3.29 -17.08
CA LYS A 118 19.52 -2.06 -17.03
C LYS A 118 18.82 -1.87 -15.68
N MET A 119 18.86 -2.88 -14.80
CA MET A 119 18.17 -2.88 -13.51
C MET A 119 19.13 -2.50 -12.37
N LYS A 120 18.68 -1.69 -11.41
CA LYS A 120 19.39 -1.40 -10.16
C LYS A 120 18.56 -1.84 -8.96
N LEU A 121 19.25 -2.26 -7.89
CA LEU A 121 18.62 -2.61 -6.61
C LEU A 121 17.99 -1.35 -5.99
N GLU A 122 16.71 -1.44 -5.64
CA GLU A 122 15.96 -0.36 -4.98
C GLU A 122 15.64 -0.68 -3.53
N LYS A 123 15.41 -1.96 -3.23
CA LYS A 123 14.99 -2.41 -1.90
C LYS A 123 15.49 -3.82 -1.62
N CYS A 124 15.87 -4.06 -0.37
CA CYS A 124 16.07 -5.39 0.19
C CYS A 124 15.59 -5.35 1.64
N GLU A 125 14.55 -6.11 1.97
CA GLU A 125 14.06 -6.21 3.35
C GLU A 125 13.76 -7.65 3.73
N PHE A 126 13.90 -7.96 5.01
CA PHE A 126 13.48 -9.25 5.55
C PHE A 126 12.19 -9.07 6.34
N SER A 127 11.11 -9.70 5.90
CA SER A 127 9.79 -9.59 6.52
C SER A 127 9.10 -10.95 6.54
N PHE A 128 8.38 -11.29 7.62
CA PHE A 128 7.60 -12.54 7.72
C PHE A 128 8.35 -13.84 7.35
N GLY A 129 9.67 -13.88 7.58
CA GLY A 129 10.48 -15.06 7.28
C GLY A 129 10.95 -15.19 5.84
N THR A 130 10.76 -14.15 5.02
CA THR A 130 11.19 -14.08 3.62
C THR A 130 11.97 -12.79 3.36
N TRP A 131 12.78 -12.80 2.29
CA TRP A 131 13.46 -11.62 1.78
C TRP A 131 12.70 -11.06 0.59
N ASP A 132 12.32 -9.79 0.66
CA ASP A 132 11.76 -9.02 -0.44
C ASP A 132 12.85 -8.17 -1.08
N VAL A 133 13.14 -8.40 -2.36
CA VAL A 133 14.19 -7.72 -3.11
C VAL A 133 13.60 -7.10 -4.37
N ASP A 134 13.66 -5.77 -4.46
CA ASP A 134 13.14 -5.00 -5.59
C ASP A 134 14.27 -4.44 -6.44
N PHE A 135 14.11 -4.56 -7.75
CA PHE A 135 14.93 -3.90 -8.75
C PHE A 135 14.06 -3.01 -9.63
N CYS A 136 14.63 -1.91 -10.12
CA CYS A 136 13.97 -1.05 -11.09
C CYS A 136 14.89 -0.74 -12.27
N GLN A 137 14.30 -0.58 -13.45
CA GLN A 137 15.04 -0.18 -14.65
C GLN A 137 15.55 1.26 -14.50
N TYR A 138 16.74 1.51 -15.03
CA TYR A 138 17.30 2.84 -15.21
C TYR A 138 17.59 3.12 -16.69
N ILE A 139 17.25 4.32 -17.13
CA ILE A 139 17.59 4.87 -18.44
C ILE A 139 18.56 6.03 -18.18
N GLY A 140 19.86 5.76 -18.39
CA GLY A 140 20.91 6.65 -17.91
C GLY A 140 20.90 6.71 -16.37
N ASP A 141 20.78 7.92 -15.83
CA ASP A 141 20.74 8.16 -14.38
C ASP A 141 19.34 8.15 -13.79
N TYR A 142 18.28 8.07 -14.63
CA TYR A 142 16.90 8.20 -14.18
C TYR A 142 16.19 6.86 -14.08
N LYS A 143 15.44 6.69 -12.99
CA LYS A 143 14.59 5.52 -12.72
C LYS A 143 13.42 5.47 -13.70
N ALA A 144 13.10 4.29 -14.23
CA ALA A 144 11.95 4.04 -15.09
C ALA A 144 10.88 3.28 -14.28
N ILE A 145 10.00 4.03 -13.60
CA ILE A 145 9.09 3.48 -12.57
C ILE A 145 8.01 2.55 -13.13
N TYR A 146 7.86 2.48 -14.45
CA TYR A 146 6.94 1.56 -15.13
C TYR A 146 7.53 0.16 -15.33
N ASN A 147 8.82 -0.05 -15.05
CA ASN A 147 9.47 -1.35 -15.20
C ASN A 147 10.30 -1.70 -13.96
N ASP A 148 9.71 -2.53 -13.12
CA ASP A 148 10.29 -3.07 -11.91
C ASP A 148 10.28 -4.60 -11.95
N ALA A 149 11.19 -5.20 -11.17
CA ALA A 149 11.24 -6.62 -10.91
C ALA A 149 11.25 -6.85 -9.41
N HIS A 150 10.27 -7.59 -8.91
CA HIS A 150 10.14 -7.98 -7.52
C HIS A 150 10.51 -9.45 -7.38
N MET A 151 11.30 -9.77 -6.36
CA MET A 151 11.68 -11.13 -6.00
C MET A 151 11.46 -11.37 -4.52
N ASN A 152 10.81 -12.48 -4.20
CA ASN A 152 10.70 -12.96 -2.83
C ASN A 152 11.52 -14.25 -2.68
N PHE A 153 12.27 -14.36 -1.60
CA PHE A 153 13.07 -15.54 -1.26
C PHE A 153 12.75 -16.04 0.14
N ASP A 154 12.89 -17.33 0.37
CA ASP A 154 12.92 -17.83 1.73
C ASP A 154 14.24 -17.44 2.45
N GLU A 155 14.31 -17.72 3.74
CA GLU A 155 15.49 -17.46 4.58
C GLU A 155 16.79 -18.09 4.05
N THR A 156 16.71 -19.13 3.21
CA THR A 156 17.86 -19.87 2.68
C THR A 156 18.37 -19.30 1.36
N GLY A 157 17.64 -18.31 0.81
CA GLY A 157 17.89 -17.73 -0.50
C GLY A 157 17.27 -18.52 -1.65
N THR A 158 16.30 -19.40 -1.39
CA THR A 158 15.54 -20.04 -2.47
C THR A 158 14.47 -19.10 -2.99
N LEU A 159 14.46 -18.86 -4.30
CA LEU A 159 13.46 -18.02 -4.96
C LEU A 159 12.06 -18.63 -4.79
N LEU A 160 11.17 -17.87 -4.15
CA LEU A 160 9.77 -18.23 -3.94
C LEU A 160 8.89 -17.62 -5.03
N THR A 161 9.03 -16.33 -5.27
CA THR A 161 8.27 -15.63 -6.31
C THR A 161 9.16 -14.66 -7.07
N TYR A 162 8.78 -14.43 -8.32
CA TYR A 162 9.33 -13.37 -9.15
C TYR A 162 8.19 -12.76 -9.96
N SER A 163 8.21 -11.45 -10.13
CA SER A 163 7.37 -10.74 -11.09
C SER A 163 8.16 -9.61 -11.74
N CYS A 164 7.93 -9.38 -13.03
CA CYS A 164 8.45 -8.24 -13.76
C CYS A 164 7.47 -7.81 -14.84
N LYS A 165 7.35 -6.50 -15.06
CA LYS A 165 6.53 -5.94 -16.14
C LYS A 165 7.15 -6.09 -17.52
N ASP A 166 8.46 -6.37 -17.59
CA ASP A 166 9.24 -6.63 -18.81
C ASP A 166 9.08 -5.57 -19.93
N LYS A 167 9.00 -4.30 -19.53
CA LYS A 167 8.82 -3.15 -20.43
C LYS A 167 10.15 -2.52 -20.89
N PHE A 168 11.10 -3.33 -21.35
CA PHE A 168 12.43 -2.84 -21.74
C PHE A 168 12.51 -2.17 -23.13
N ASP A 169 11.54 -2.46 -24.00
CA ASP A 169 11.55 -2.05 -25.42
C ASP A 169 10.58 -0.90 -25.72
N VAL A 170 10.29 -0.05 -24.72
CA VAL A 170 9.40 1.09 -24.90
C VAL A 170 10.08 2.25 -25.61
N ASP A 171 9.32 2.96 -26.45
CA ASP A 171 9.80 4.16 -27.13
C ASP A 171 10.09 5.26 -26.11
N ILE A 172 11.31 5.80 -26.12
CA ILE A 172 11.73 6.89 -25.24
C ILE A 172 11.54 8.22 -25.98
N GLU A 173 10.81 9.15 -25.36
CA GLU A 173 10.67 10.51 -25.88
C GLU A 173 11.94 11.32 -25.57
N GLU A 174 12.54 11.90 -26.62
CA GLU A 174 13.70 12.77 -26.46
C GLU A 174 13.38 13.95 -25.55
N SER A 175 14.24 14.18 -24.56
CA SER A 175 14.05 15.20 -23.53
C SER A 175 15.20 16.21 -23.57
N ASP A 176 15.05 17.23 -24.41
CA ASP A 176 15.95 18.38 -24.46
C ASP A 176 15.42 19.52 -23.57
N ASN A 177 16.34 20.32 -23.00
CA ASN A 177 16.02 21.48 -22.16
C ASN A 177 15.22 21.12 -20.90
N ILE A 178 15.74 20.17 -20.11
CA ILE A 178 15.17 19.80 -18.81
C ILE A 178 15.06 21.06 -17.92
N LEU A 179 13.88 21.29 -17.37
CA LEU A 179 13.58 22.38 -16.45
C LEU A 179 14.48 22.31 -15.22
N ASP A 180 14.93 23.45 -14.72
CA ASP A 180 15.57 23.52 -13.41
C ASP A 180 14.56 23.24 -12.28
N TYR A 181 15.08 22.94 -11.09
CA TYR A 181 14.27 22.60 -9.91
C TYR A 181 13.23 23.68 -9.57
N GLU A 182 13.59 24.97 -9.56
CA GLU A 182 12.68 26.05 -9.18
C GLU A 182 11.55 26.21 -10.19
N THR A 183 11.87 26.10 -11.48
CA THR A 183 10.87 26.14 -12.56
C THR A 183 9.96 24.93 -12.50
N ALA A 184 10.51 23.72 -12.28
CA ALA A 184 9.75 22.49 -12.13
C ALA A 184 8.83 22.52 -10.91
N LYS A 185 9.34 22.93 -9.73
CA LYS A 185 8.57 23.12 -8.49
C LYS A 185 7.37 24.04 -8.73
N LYS A 186 7.60 25.21 -9.31
CA LYS A 186 6.52 26.16 -9.60
C LYS A 186 5.47 25.53 -10.53
N LYS A 187 5.91 24.85 -11.59
CA LYS A 187 5.01 24.15 -12.52
C LYS A 187 4.26 23.00 -11.86
N TYR A 188 4.89 22.29 -10.93
CA TYR A 188 4.25 21.19 -10.20
C TYR A 188 3.13 21.73 -9.32
N ILE A 189 3.41 22.77 -8.52
CA ILE A 189 2.41 23.43 -7.68
C ILE A 189 1.23 23.95 -8.54
N GLU A 190 1.52 24.54 -9.70
CA GLU A 190 0.51 25.10 -10.62
C GLU A 190 -0.33 24.03 -11.34
N ASN A 191 0.30 22.96 -11.86
CA ASN A 191 -0.32 22.06 -12.84
C ASN A 191 -0.63 20.65 -12.30
N ALA A 192 0.21 20.12 -11.41
CA ALA A 192 0.04 18.80 -10.81
C ALA A 192 -0.60 18.88 -9.42
N GLY A 193 -0.40 19.98 -8.71
CA GLY A 193 -1.07 20.32 -7.46
C GLY A 193 -0.29 19.93 -6.21
N PHE A 194 0.08 20.93 -5.41
CA PHE A 194 0.58 20.77 -4.05
C PHE A 194 0.12 21.97 -3.21
N GLY A 195 -0.35 21.74 -1.99
CA GLY A 195 -0.92 22.81 -1.21
C GLY A 195 -1.51 22.39 0.13
N LYS A 196 -2.30 23.29 0.70
CA LYS A 196 -2.97 23.11 1.99
C LYS A 196 -4.22 22.26 1.82
N VAL A 197 -4.37 21.25 2.67
CA VAL A 197 -5.47 20.30 2.61
C VAL A 197 -5.96 19.93 4.01
N PHE A 198 -7.25 19.66 4.14
CA PHE A 198 -7.81 18.85 5.22
C PHE A 198 -8.06 17.43 4.74
N THR A 199 -7.47 16.45 5.42
CA THR A 199 -7.69 15.03 5.12
C THR A 199 -8.18 14.30 6.37
N THR A 200 -8.68 13.08 6.20
CA THR A 200 -9.25 12.27 7.30
C THR A 200 -8.22 11.28 7.82
N SER A 201 -8.18 11.10 9.13
CA SER A 201 -7.60 9.92 9.78
C SER A 201 -8.64 9.24 10.68
N TYR A 202 -8.36 8.00 11.07
CA TYR A 202 -9.15 7.23 12.02
C TYR A 202 -8.43 7.18 13.36
N ASP A 203 -9.12 7.63 14.41
CA ASP A 203 -8.64 7.49 15.78
C ASP A 203 -9.15 6.15 16.33
N PHE A 204 -8.22 5.24 16.60
CA PHE A 204 -8.53 3.90 17.11
C PHE A 204 -9.02 3.90 18.56
N ASP A 205 -8.66 4.91 19.36
CA ASP A 205 -9.07 5.02 20.76
C ASP A 205 -10.52 5.47 20.86
N THR A 206 -10.90 6.50 20.08
CA THR A 206 -12.28 7.01 20.04
C THR A 206 -13.16 6.23 19.07
N ARG A 207 -12.55 5.44 18.17
CA ARG A 207 -13.20 4.71 17.07
C ARG A 207 -13.93 5.59 16.07
N ASP A 208 -13.50 6.84 15.96
CA ASP A 208 -14.11 7.85 15.11
C ASP A 208 -13.11 8.42 14.09
N ASN A 209 -13.65 8.95 13.00
CA ASN A 209 -12.86 9.68 12.01
C ASN A 209 -12.70 11.14 12.45
N TYR A 210 -11.56 11.74 12.15
CA TYR A 210 -11.32 13.17 12.37
C TYR A 210 -10.59 13.79 11.17
N LEU A 211 -10.78 15.09 10.99
CA LEU A 211 -10.06 15.88 10.00
C LEU A 211 -8.76 16.43 10.61
N PHE A 212 -7.68 16.45 9.84
CA PHE A 212 -6.45 17.13 10.20
C PHE A 212 -5.91 17.98 9.05
N PRO A 213 -5.31 19.15 9.34
CA PRO A 213 -4.66 20.01 8.35
C PRO A 213 -3.27 19.48 7.99
N CYS A 214 -2.91 19.51 6.70
CA CYS A 214 -1.56 19.20 6.24
C CYS A 214 -1.23 19.89 4.90
N PHE A 215 0.05 19.92 4.55
CA PHE A 215 0.50 20.17 3.19
C PHE A 215 0.73 18.84 2.49
N THR A 216 0.14 18.67 1.30
CA THR A 216 0.29 17.46 0.48
C THR A 216 -0.07 17.73 -0.98
N THR A 217 0.04 16.72 -1.84
CA THR A 217 -0.41 16.78 -3.23
C THR A 217 -1.91 17.03 -3.30
N THR A 218 -2.31 18.00 -4.13
CA THR A 218 -3.72 18.32 -4.38
C THR A 218 -4.23 17.59 -5.61
N SER A 219 -3.87 16.32 -5.77
CA SER A 219 -4.34 15.41 -6.80
C SER A 219 -4.67 14.06 -6.16
N TYR A 220 -5.65 13.36 -6.73
CA TYR A 220 -6.06 12.02 -6.27
C TYR A 220 -5.08 10.92 -6.61
N THR A 221 -4.28 11.15 -7.64
CA THR A 221 -3.35 10.19 -8.20
C THR A 221 -1.95 10.77 -8.19
N THR A 222 -0.95 9.89 -8.21
CA THR A 222 0.44 10.29 -8.39
C THR A 222 0.53 11.16 -9.63
N SER A 223 0.97 12.40 -9.45
CA SER A 223 0.92 13.41 -10.50
C SER A 223 2.32 13.68 -11.02
N TYR A 224 2.43 13.77 -12.33
CA TYR A 224 3.69 13.95 -13.03
C TYR A 224 3.64 15.24 -13.84
N ILE A 225 4.73 16.01 -13.84
CA ILE A 225 4.91 17.09 -14.81
C ILE A 225 6.04 16.72 -15.76
N SER A 226 5.87 17.06 -17.04
CA SER A 226 6.91 16.91 -18.05
C SER A 226 8.17 17.67 -17.66
N ALA A 227 9.32 17.00 -17.75
CA ALA A 227 10.60 17.59 -17.48
C ALA A 227 10.99 18.71 -18.47
N THR A 228 10.36 18.80 -19.64
CA THR A 228 10.74 19.78 -20.69
C THR A 228 9.84 21.01 -20.71
N ASN A 229 8.56 20.88 -20.33
CA ASN A 229 7.59 21.98 -20.40
C ASN A 229 6.75 22.19 -19.14
N GLY A 230 6.84 21.29 -18.15
CA GLY A 230 6.13 21.38 -16.89
C GLY A 230 4.61 21.14 -16.99
N GLY A 231 4.10 20.71 -18.14
CA GLY A 231 2.72 20.30 -18.33
C GLY A 231 2.43 18.98 -17.62
N LYS A 232 1.21 18.81 -17.09
CA LYS A 232 0.77 17.55 -16.47
C LYS A 232 0.83 16.42 -17.50
N ILE A 233 1.37 15.27 -17.10
CA ILE A 233 1.39 14.04 -17.89
C ILE A 233 0.29 13.13 -17.37
N ASP A 234 -0.59 12.69 -18.27
CA ASP A 234 -1.55 11.65 -17.99
C ASP A 234 -0.92 10.26 -18.17
N THR A 235 -1.07 9.41 -17.16
CA THR A 235 -0.59 8.03 -17.13
C THR A 235 -1.75 7.03 -17.07
N TYR A 236 -1.49 5.73 -17.25
CA TYR A 236 -2.53 4.70 -17.15
C TYR A 236 -3.07 4.54 -15.72
N ASP A 237 -2.25 4.80 -14.69
CA ASP A 237 -2.66 4.73 -13.27
C ASP A 237 -3.71 5.80 -12.92
N ASP A 238 -3.78 6.89 -13.70
CA ASP A 238 -4.80 7.93 -13.54
C ASP A 238 -6.23 7.44 -13.83
N VAL A 239 -6.37 6.31 -14.53
CA VAL A 239 -7.68 5.76 -14.92
C VAL A 239 -8.21 4.73 -13.91
N TYR A 240 -7.30 3.97 -13.27
CA TYR A 240 -7.69 2.84 -12.41
C TYR A 240 -8.01 3.21 -10.96
N TYR A 241 -7.49 4.35 -10.48
CA TYR A 241 -7.92 4.97 -9.23
C TYR A 241 -8.95 6.09 -9.44
N SER A 242 -9.66 6.10 -10.58
CA SER A 242 -11.06 6.48 -10.50
C SER A 242 -11.66 5.50 -9.51
N ASN A 243 -11.78 5.93 -8.26
CA ASN A 243 -12.63 5.26 -7.31
C ASN A 243 -13.93 5.05 -8.11
N LYS A 244 -14.18 3.79 -8.49
CA LYS A 244 -15.44 3.17 -8.12
C LYS A 244 -15.61 3.63 -6.70
N ALA A 245 -16.25 4.79 -6.51
CA ALA A 245 -16.81 5.23 -5.26
C ALA A 245 -17.44 3.96 -4.77
N SER A 246 -16.74 3.35 -3.80
CA SER A 246 -16.74 1.93 -3.49
C SER A 246 -18.07 1.37 -3.90
N ASP A 247 -18.11 0.31 -4.74
CA ASP A 247 -19.35 -0.45 -4.98
C ASP A 247 -20.14 -0.36 -3.69
N VAL A 248 -21.16 0.52 -3.69
CA VAL A 248 -21.66 1.05 -2.42
C VAL A 248 -22.18 -0.22 -1.81
N TYR A 249 -21.45 -0.71 -0.82
CA TYR A 249 -21.89 -1.79 -0.01
C TYR A 249 -23.15 -1.16 0.55
N VAL A 250 -24.28 -1.52 -0.08
CA VAL A 250 -25.47 -1.79 0.67
C VAL A 250 -24.94 -2.81 1.63
N GLU A 251 -24.48 -2.34 2.80
CA GLU A 251 -24.48 -3.20 3.96
C GLU A 251 -25.87 -3.81 3.89
N THR A 252 -25.91 -5.11 3.62
CA THR A 252 -26.92 -5.97 4.19
C THR A 252 -26.73 -5.82 5.69
N ALA A 253 -27.16 -4.66 6.20
CA ALA A 253 -27.42 -4.45 7.60
C ALA A 253 -28.36 -5.60 7.95
N GLY A 254 -27.93 -6.40 8.93
CA GLY A 254 -28.76 -7.47 9.47
C GLY A 254 -30.15 -6.95 9.79
N ALA A 255 -31.10 -7.87 9.92
CA ALA A 255 -32.44 -7.52 10.41
C ALA A 255 -32.32 -6.57 11.62
N LEU A 256 -33.09 -5.49 11.57
CA LEU A 256 -33.17 -4.49 12.64
C LEU A 256 -33.33 -5.20 13.98
N SER A 257 -32.62 -4.75 15.00
CA SER A 257 -32.92 -5.15 16.37
C SER A 257 -34.32 -4.61 16.76
N ASP A 258 -34.99 -5.31 17.68
CA ASP A 258 -36.31 -4.90 18.21
C ASP A 258 -36.30 -3.45 18.80
N ALA A 259 -35.12 -2.93 19.17
CA ALA A 259 -34.93 -1.55 19.62
C ALA A 259 -34.92 -0.53 18.47
N GLU A 260 -34.33 -0.88 17.32
CA GLU A 260 -34.34 -0.06 16.11
C GLU A 260 -35.73 -0.03 15.46
N GLU A 261 -36.46 -1.14 15.48
CA GLU A 261 -37.82 -1.22 14.97
C GLU A 261 -38.81 -0.35 15.79
N LYS A 262 -38.64 -0.29 17.11
CA LYS A 262 -39.35 0.65 17.99
C LYS A 262 -38.94 2.11 17.77
N THR A 263 -37.70 2.38 17.36
CA THR A 263 -37.22 3.73 17.08
C THR A 263 -37.75 4.26 15.74
N ILE A 264 -37.93 3.40 14.73
CA ILE A 264 -38.52 3.76 13.43
C ILE A 264 -39.95 4.30 13.56
N THR A 265 -40.74 3.74 14.47
CA THR A 265 -42.11 4.22 14.76
C THR A 265 -42.12 5.64 15.35
N ASN A 266 -40.98 6.11 15.89
CA ASN A 266 -40.79 7.46 16.44
C ASN A 266 -40.13 8.45 15.47
N ILE A 267 -39.79 8.07 14.23
CA ILE A 267 -39.17 8.97 13.24
C ILE A 267 -40.22 9.92 12.63
N LYS A 268 -40.73 10.87 13.42
CA LYS A 268 -41.51 12.02 12.92
C LYS A 268 -40.70 12.96 12.01
N ASN A 269 -39.39 12.76 11.93
CA ASN A 269 -38.48 13.71 11.30
C ASN A 269 -38.02 13.28 9.89
N CYS A 270 -38.27 12.05 9.42
CA CYS A 270 -37.96 11.67 8.04
C CYS A 270 -39.03 12.18 7.08
N ILE A 271 -38.62 12.58 5.87
CA ILE A 271 -39.56 12.92 4.80
C ILE A 271 -40.15 11.64 4.19
N SER A 272 -41.38 11.74 3.71
CA SER A 272 -42.10 10.62 3.10
C SER A 272 -41.51 10.22 1.74
N PRO A 273 -41.70 8.97 1.29
CA PRO A 273 -41.28 8.54 -0.06
C PRO A 273 -41.86 9.41 -1.17
N LYS A 274 -43.10 9.90 -0.99
CA LYS A 274 -43.74 10.81 -1.95
C LYS A 274 -42.99 12.14 -2.07
N GLU A 275 -42.56 12.71 -0.93
CA GLU A 275 -41.74 13.93 -0.92
C GLU A 275 -40.36 13.67 -1.54
N VAL A 276 -39.76 12.49 -1.32
CA VAL A 276 -38.51 12.11 -2.00
C VAL A 276 -38.70 12.11 -3.52
N VAL A 277 -39.76 11.48 -4.04
CA VAL A 277 -40.06 11.48 -5.49
C VAL A 277 -40.21 12.90 -6.04
N GLU A 278 -40.91 13.77 -5.31
CA GLU A 278 -41.10 15.17 -5.72
C GLU A 278 -39.78 15.96 -5.75
N ILE A 279 -38.93 15.79 -4.73
CA ILE A 279 -37.61 16.41 -4.67
C ILE A 279 -36.75 15.94 -5.85
N ILE A 280 -36.70 14.65 -6.14
CA ILE A 280 -35.89 14.12 -7.25
C ILE A 280 -36.42 14.58 -8.61
N LYS A 281 -37.74 14.59 -8.80
CA LYS A 281 -38.36 15.10 -10.03
C LYS A 281 -38.02 16.56 -10.27
N ASN A 282 -38.06 17.39 -9.23
CA ASN A 282 -37.77 18.81 -9.34
C ASN A 282 -36.29 19.11 -9.60
N ASN A 283 -35.38 18.28 -9.07
CA ASN A 283 -33.94 18.50 -9.22
C ASN A 283 -33.33 17.83 -10.46
N PHE A 284 -33.80 16.65 -10.86
CA PHE A 284 -33.19 15.86 -11.93
C PHE A 284 -34.14 15.53 -13.09
N GLY A 285 -35.42 15.93 -13.01
CA GLY A 285 -36.42 15.62 -14.04
C GLY A 285 -36.81 14.15 -14.11
N TYR A 286 -36.41 13.32 -13.13
CA TYR A 286 -36.73 11.91 -13.07
C TYR A 286 -37.86 11.62 -12.07
N GLU A 287 -38.86 10.85 -12.49
CA GLU A 287 -40.02 10.51 -11.67
C GLU A 287 -40.07 9.01 -11.40
N PHE A 288 -39.85 8.63 -10.14
CA PHE A 288 -40.06 7.26 -9.69
C PHE A 288 -41.56 6.92 -9.64
N SER A 289 -41.90 5.70 -10.07
CA SER A 289 -43.27 5.19 -9.93
C SER A 289 -43.53 4.77 -8.49
N LEU A 290 -44.39 5.52 -7.77
CA LEU A 290 -44.76 5.25 -6.37
C LEU A 290 -45.27 3.81 -6.13
N ASN A 291 -45.90 3.19 -7.14
CA ASN A 291 -46.44 1.84 -7.04
C ASN A 291 -45.34 0.76 -7.02
N ASN A 292 -44.13 1.09 -7.50
CA ASN A 292 -43.02 0.16 -7.66
C ASN A 292 -41.81 0.52 -6.77
N LEU A 293 -42.03 1.24 -5.66
CA LEU A 293 -40.95 1.61 -4.74
C LEU A 293 -40.82 0.67 -3.54
N SER A 294 -39.57 0.42 -3.17
CA SER A 294 -39.16 0.00 -1.83
C SER A 294 -38.59 1.19 -1.08
N THR A 295 -38.76 1.25 0.24
CA THR A 295 -38.30 2.37 1.07
C THR A 295 -37.47 1.88 2.24
N ARG A 296 -36.43 2.63 2.59
CA ARG A 296 -35.62 2.44 3.79
C ARG A 296 -35.48 3.77 4.53
N TYR A 297 -35.58 3.74 5.85
CA TYR A 297 -35.26 4.87 6.73
C TYR A 297 -34.05 4.51 7.57
N PHE A 298 -33.15 5.47 7.79
CA PHE A 298 -31.99 5.27 8.66
C PHE A 298 -31.52 6.60 9.24
N SER A 299 -30.66 6.53 10.26
CA SER A 299 -29.94 7.68 10.81
C SER A 299 -28.44 7.49 10.68
N LYS A 300 -27.71 8.60 10.54
CA LYS A 300 -26.25 8.66 10.54
C LYS A 300 -25.84 9.97 11.21
N ASN A 301 -25.00 9.90 12.24
CA ASN A 301 -24.49 11.06 12.99
C ASN A 301 -25.60 12.03 13.44
N GLY A 302 -26.70 11.48 13.98
CA GLY A 302 -27.86 12.26 14.46
C GLY A 302 -28.74 12.89 13.37
N LYS A 303 -28.39 12.72 12.08
CA LYS A 303 -29.23 13.07 10.94
C LYS A 303 -30.08 11.87 10.52
N TYR A 304 -31.22 12.13 9.88
CA TYR A 304 -32.19 11.11 9.45
C TYR A 304 -32.38 11.18 7.95
N TYR A 305 -32.59 10.03 7.30
CA TYR A 305 -32.68 9.91 5.85
C TYR A 305 -33.81 8.98 5.43
N THR A 306 -34.33 9.25 4.24
CA THR A 306 -35.26 8.38 3.53
C THR A 306 -34.63 7.99 2.20
N SER A 307 -34.54 6.68 1.95
CA SER A 307 -34.11 6.13 0.66
C SER A 307 -35.26 5.42 -0.03
N ILE A 308 -35.38 5.63 -1.33
CA ILE A 308 -36.31 4.92 -2.21
C ILE A 308 -35.53 4.15 -3.29
N TYR A 309 -36.04 2.99 -3.67
CA TYR A 309 -35.47 2.10 -4.67
C TYR A 309 -36.56 1.61 -5.60
N ASP A 310 -36.31 1.56 -6.90
CA ASP A 310 -37.19 0.86 -7.84
C ASP A 310 -37.11 -0.66 -7.60
N LYS A 311 -38.25 -1.31 -7.39
CA LYS A 311 -38.36 -2.76 -7.17
C LYS A 311 -37.93 -3.58 -8.39
N VAL A 312 -38.04 -3.01 -9.59
CA VAL A 312 -37.70 -3.69 -10.86
C VAL A 312 -36.22 -3.56 -11.15
N ASN A 313 -35.66 -2.37 -10.92
CA ASN A 313 -34.22 -2.13 -11.05
C ASN A 313 -33.68 -1.39 -9.83
N ILE A 314 -33.16 -2.14 -8.85
CA ILE A 314 -32.69 -1.59 -7.58
C ILE A 314 -31.53 -0.59 -7.71
N THR A 315 -30.84 -0.56 -8.86
CA THR A 315 -29.82 0.44 -9.16
C THR A 315 -30.40 1.84 -9.35
N ASN A 316 -31.70 1.94 -9.63
CA ASN A 316 -32.40 3.21 -9.64
C ASN A 316 -32.86 3.54 -8.22
N CYS A 317 -32.21 4.52 -7.61
CA CYS A 317 -32.43 4.83 -6.22
C CYS A 317 -32.20 6.32 -5.93
N ALA A 318 -32.74 6.77 -4.80
CA ALA A 318 -32.50 8.11 -4.30
C ALA A 318 -32.52 8.12 -2.76
N THR A 319 -31.66 8.95 -2.18
CA THR A 319 -31.57 9.16 -0.73
C THR A 319 -31.63 10.65 -0.44
N VAL A 320 -32.52 11.04 0.45
CA VAL A 320 -32.74 12.43 0.84
C VAL A 320 -32.80 12.53 2.36
N SER A 321 -32.17 13.56 2.94
CA SER A 321 -32.21 13.80 4.38
C SER A 321 -33.59 14.31 4.83
N SER A 322 -33.83 14.26 6.14
CA SER A 322 -35.00 14.88 6.80
C SER A 322 -35.19 16.36 6.50
N LYS A 323 -34.13 17.06 6.07
CA LYS A 323 -34.16 18.47 5.69
C LYS A 323 -34.43 18.70 4.20
N GLY A 324 -34.66 17.64 3.43
CA GLY A 324 -34.90 17.71 1.98
C GLY A 324 -33.61 17.79 1.13
N GLN A 325 -32.44 17.61 1.73
CA GLN A 325 -31.16 17.61 1.00
C GLN A 325 -30.95 16.27 0.28
N VAL A 326 -30.72 16.30 -1.03
CA VAL A 326 -30.36 15.10 -1.81
C VAL A 326 -28.95 14.67 -1.45
N VAL A 327 -28.79 13.42 -1.02
CA VAL A 327 -27.48 12.81 -0.72
C VAL A 327 -27.06 11.86 -1.83
N MET A 328 -28.02 11.18 -2.46
CA MET A 328 -27.75 10.24 -3.54
C MET A 328 -28.90 10.23 -4.54
N PHE A 329 -28.57 10.11 -5.81
CA PHE A 329 -29.49 9.81 -6.90
C PHE A 329 -28.78 8.93 -7.93
N GLN A 330 -29.43 7.86 -8.40
CA GLN A 330 -28.94 7.00 -9.48
C GLN A 330 -30.09 6.60 -10.40
N ASN A 331 -29.85 6.64 -11.71
CA ASN A 331 -30.75 6.19 -12.76
C ASN A 331 -29.96 5.70 -13.98
N TYR A 332 -29.86 4.39 -14.16
CA TYR A 332 -29.12 3.77 -15.27
C TYR A 332 -29.98 3.47 -16.50
N ASN A 333 -31.28 3.76 -16.48
CA ASN A 333 -32.23 3.30 -17.49
C ASN A 333 -32.53 4.33 -18.60
N LYS A 334 -31.72 5.38 -18.77
CA LYS A 334 -31.97 6.36 -19.82
C LYS A 334 -31.19 5.99 -21.08
N GLU A 335 -31.89 5.49 -22.11
CA GLU A 335 -31.34 5.48 -23.47
C GLU A 335 -31.00 6.91 -23.86
N ILE A 336 -29.74 7.16 -24.18
CA ILE A 336 -29.25 8.47 -24.59
C ILE A 336 -29.55 8.62 -26.09
N ASP A 337 -30.24 9.71 -26.47
CA ASP A 337 -30.37 10.08 -27.86
C ASP A 337 -29.00 10.51 -28.40
N LYS A 338 -28.39 9.68 -29.25
CA LYS A 338 -27.06 9.95 -29.81
C LYS A 338 -27.01 11.19 -30.72
N ASN A 339 -28.15 11.81 -31.04
CA ASN A 339 -28.22 13.02 -31.86
C ASN A 339 -28.14 14.33 -31.05
N SER A 340 -28.14 14.28 -29.71
CA SER A 340 -28.14 15.46 -28.83
C SER A 340 -26.83 15.64 -28.05
N ILE A 341 -25.70 15.22 -28.62
CA ILE A 341 -24.38 15.32 -27.97
C ILE A 341 -23.98 16.78 -27.77
N ILE A 342 -23.80 17.14 -26.50
CA ILE A 342 -23.34 18.44 -26.05
C ILE A 342 -21.80 18.42 -25.95
N SER A 343 -21.13 19.54 -26.21
CA SER A 343 -19.67 19.64 -26.06
C SER A 343 -19.24 19.56 -24.58
N ASN A 344 -18.07 18.99 -24.29
CA ASN A 344 -17.50 18.88 -22.94
C ASN A 344 -17.58 20.17 -22.12
N LYS A 345 -17.20 21.31 -22.71
CA LYS A 345 -17.25 22.63 -22.05
C LYS A 345 -18.65 23.06 -21.59
N GLU A 346 -19.69 22.62 -22.31
CA GLU A 346 -21.08 22.87 -21.92
C GLU A 346 -21.54 21.85 -20.87
N LEU A 347 -21.07 20.60 -20.91
CA LEU A 347 -21.31 19.61 -19.85
C LEU A 347 -20.73 20.07 -18.51
N ASP A 348 -19.54 20.67 -18.48
CA ASP A 348 -18.94 21.23 -17.26
C ASP A 348 -19.87 22.28 -16.61
N LYS A 349 -20.47 23.16 -17.43
CA LYS A 349 -21.42 24.18 -16.97
C LYS A 349 -22.70 23.56 -16.44
N ILE A 350 -23.22 22.53 -17.13
CA ILE A 350 -24.43 21.81 -16.72
C ILE A 350 -24.19 21.12 -15.38
N ALA A 351 -23.05 20.45 -15.19
CA ALA A 351 -22.68 19.83 -13.92
C ALA A 351 -22.71 20.85 -12.77
N LEU A 352 -22.06 22.01 -12.96
CA LEU A 352 -22.07 23.09 -11.97
C LEU A 352 -23.47 23.66 -11.73
N GLN A 353 -24.31 23.77 -12.76
CA GLN A 353 -25.70 24.24 -12.61
C GLN A 353 -26.52 23.30 -11.72
N TYR A 354 -26.42 21.98 -11.92
CA TYR A 354 -27.09 21.00 -11.06
C TYR A 354 -26.60 21.10 -9.62
N VAL A 355 -25.28 21.12 -9.42
CA VAL A 355 -24.66 21.23 -8.08
C VAL A 355 -25.12 22.50 -7.36
N ASN A 356 -25.14 23.64 -8.06
CA ASN A 356 -25.59 24.92 -7.51
C ASN A 356 -27.09 24.92 -7.18
N SER A 357 -27.93 24.31 -8.03
CA SER A 357 -29.37 24.20 -7.78
C SER A 357 -29.70 23.38 -6.53
N LEU A 358 -28.83 22.44 -6.16
CA LEU A 358 -28.92 21.63 -4.95
C LEU A 358 -28.35 22.34 -3.70
N GLY A 359 -27.84 23.56 -3.85
CA GLY A 359 -27.32 24.38 -2.75
C GLY A 359 -25.83 24.20 -2.45
N TYR A 360 -25.07 23.56 -3.35
CA TYR A 360 -23.63 23.26 -3.17
C TYR A 360 -22.72 24.27 -3.88
N ASN A 361 -23.02 25.58 -3.75
CA ASN A 361 -22.32 26.64 -4.50
C ASN A 361 -20.83 26.80 -4.16
N ASP A 362 -20.41 26.32 -2.99
CA ASP A 362 -19.03 26.43 -2.51
C ASP A 362 -18.14 25.26 -2.99
N TYR A 363 -18.69 24.35 -3.80
CA TYR A 363 -17.99 23.22 -4.38
C TYR A 363 -17.41 23.57 -5.73
N LYS A 364 -16.17 23.15 -5.98
CA LYS A 364 -15.47 23.39 -7.24
C LYS A 364 -15.09 22.07 -7.89
N ILE A 365 -15.18 22.01 -9.21
CA ILE A 365 -14.64 20.89 -9.98
C ILE A 365 -13.16 20.75 -9.66
N PHE A 366 -12.80 19.56 -9.21
CA PHE A 366 -11.45 19.16 -8.89
C PHE A 366 -10.91 18.22 -9.95
N ASP A 367 -11.74 17.27 -10.40
CA ASP A 367 -11.36 16.30 -11.42
C ASP A 367 -12.52 15.98 -12.38
N ILE A 368 -12.17 15.63 -13.63
CA ILE A 368 -13.10 15.32 -14.71
C ILE A 368 -12.59 14.14 -15.55
N SER A 369 -13.46 13.16 -15.78
CA SER A 369 -13.23 12.08 -16.75
C SER A 369 -14.32 12.09 -17.82
N TYR A 370 -13.90 12.25 -19.08
CA TYR A 370 -14.80 12.22 -20.24
C TYR A 370 -14.78 10.82 -20.88
N ASN A 371 -15.92 10.15 -20.89
CA ASN A 371 -16.13 8.88 -21.58
C ASN A 371 -17.13 9.10 -22.74
N GLU A 372 -17.17 8.17 -23.69
CA GLU A 372 -18.10 8.24 -24.83
C GLU A 372 -19.57 8.30 -24.38
N ASP A 373 -19.90 7.60 -23.30
CA ASP A 373 -21.27 7.45 -22.81
C ASP A 373 -21.63 8.42 -21.67
N TYR A 374 -20.64 9.05 -21.01
CA TYR A 374 -20.88 9.97 -19.88
C TYR A 374 -19.63 10.78 -19.52
N SER A 375 -19.85 11.88 -18.81
CA SER A 375 -18.80 12.65 -18.14
C SER A 375 -18.94 12.52 -16.63
N TYR A 376 -17.85 12.17 -15.96
CA TYR A 376 -17.77 11.99 -14.52
C TYR A 376 -17.03 13.18 -13.90
N TYR A 377 -17.63 13.80 -12.89
CA TYR A 377 -17.07 14.97 -12.22
C TYR A 377 -16.94 14.70 -10.73
N ILE A 378 -15.79 15.07 -10.17
CA ILE A 378 -15.58 15.14 -8.72
C ILE A 378 -15.41 16.60 -8.31
N LEU A 379 -16.17 17.02 -7.31
CA LEU A 379 -16.11 18.37 -6.79
C LEU A 379 -15.86 18.35 -5.28
N TYR A 380 -15.07 19.32 -4.84
CA TYR A 380 -14.69 19.48 -3.44
C TYR A 380 -15.09 20.82 -2.88
N LYS A 381 -15.38 20.83 -1.58
CA LYS A 381 -15.53 22.06 -0.82
C LYS A 381 -14.17 22.66 -0.49
N TYR A 382 -14.11 23.98 -0.58
CA TYR A 382 -13.00 24.77 -0.05
C TYR A 382 -13.46 25.50 1.21
N VAL A 383 -12.73 25.33 2.31
CA VAL A 383 -12.98 26.03 3.58
C VAL A 383 -11.85 27.02 3.80
N ASP A 384 -12.16 28.32 3.80
CA ASP A 384 -11.18 29.41 3.87
C ASP A 384 -10.05 29.29 2.82
N GLY A 385 -10.40 28.79 1.62
CA GLY A 385 -9.46 28.58 0.52
C GLY A 385 -8.62 27.30 0.62
N VAL A 386 -8.81 26.47 1.65
CA VAL A 386 -8.16 25.18 1.84
C VAL A 386 -9.06 24.05 1.33
N LEU A 387 -8.48 23.11 0.58
CA LEU A 387 -9.19 21.95 0.03
C LEU A 387 -9.58 20.98 1.15
N ASN A 388 -10.83 20.52 1.19
CA ASN A 388 -11.28 19.52 2.17
C ASN A 388 -11.58 18.17 1.47
N TYR A 389 -10.69 17.20 1.61
CA TYR A 389 -10.80 15.89 0.94
C TYR A 389 -11.96 15.02 1.43
N SER A 390 -12.61 15.38 2.53
CA SER A 390 -13.67 14.59 3.13
C SER A 390 -15.06 15.12 2.79
N ASP A 391 -15.15 16.36 2.30
CA ASP A 391 -16.40 17.02 1.93
C ASP A 391 -16.47 17.19 0.40
N PHE A 392 -17.02 16.17 -0.26
CA PHE A 392 -17.04 16.04 -1.72
C PHE A 392 -18.40 15.62 -2.24
N LEU A 393 -18.59 15.90 -3.52
CA LEU A 393 -19.71 15.38 -4.28
C LEU A 393 -19.22 14.87 -5.64
N THR A 394 -19.92 13.89 -6.16
CA THR A 394 -19.68 13.36 -7.50
C THR A 394 -20.96 13.49 -8.32
N ILE A 395 -20.84 13.92 -9.57
CA ILE A 395 -21.97 14.00 -10.49
C ILE A 395 -21.57 13.39 -11.82
N VAL A 396 -22.50 12.63 -12.41
CA VAL A 396 -22.31 12.00 -13.72
C VAL A 396 -23.36 12.54 -14.67
N VAL A 397 -22.88 13.14 -15.74
CA VAL A 397 -23.71 13.81 -16.75
C VAL A 397 -23.58 13.06 -18.06
N ASN A 398 -24.70 12.64 -18.62
CA ASN A 398 -24.77 12.02 -19.94
C ASN A 398 -24.46 13.07 -21.04
N PRO A 399 -24.09 12.64 -22.26
CA PRO A 399 -23.85 13.51 -23.41
C PRO A 399 -25.03 14.44 -23.76
N ASP A 400 -26.26 14.08 -23.39
CA ASP A 400 -27.47 14.91 -23.59
C ASP A 400 -27.68 15.98 -22.48
N GLY A 401 -26.75 16.06 -21.52
CA GLY A 401 -26.81 16.99 -20.38
C GLY A 401 -27.64 16.49 -19.19
N SER A 402 -28.26 15.31 -19.27
CA SER A 402 -29.00 14.77 -18.12
C SER A 402 -28.10 14.09 -17.09
N VAL A 403 -28.45 14.20 -15.82
CA VAL A 403 -27.73 13.54 -14.72
C VAL A 403 -28.22 12.10 -14.57
N ASN A 404 -27.30 11.14 -14.57
CA ASN A 404 -27.62 9.74 -14.28
C ASN A 404 -27.20 9.33 -12.86
N LYS A 405 -26.25 10.04 -12.24
CA LYS A 405 -25.76 9.76 -10.89
C LYS A 405 -25.33 11.04 -10.19
N PHE A 406 -25.72 11.15 -8.93
CA PHE A 406 -25.27 12.18 -8.00
C PHE A 406 -25.01 11.52 -6.65
N TYR A 407 -23.92 11.92 -6.00
CA TYR A 407 -23.59 11.50 -4.65
C TYR A 407 -22.92 12.65 -3.89
N PHE A 408 -23.27 12.80 -2.62
CA PHE A 408 -22.66 13.74 -1.68
C PHE A 408 -22.17 12.96 -0.46
N SER A 409 -20.93 13.21 -0.03
CA SER A 409 -20.32 12.48 1.09
C SER A 409 -21.02 12.71 2.43
N ASP A 410 -21.69 13.86 2.58
CA ASP A 410 -22.37 14.33 3.78
C ASP A 410 -21.51 14.20 5.05
N SER A 411 -20.25 14.62 4.93
CA SER A 411 -19.33 14.66 6.06
C SER A 411 -19.87 15.57 7.17
N THR A 412 -19.84 15.07 8.40
CA THR A 412 -20.18 15.84 9.60
C THR A 412 -18.96 16.16 10.44
N LEU A 413 -17.76 15.93 9.90
CA LEU A 413 -16.52 16.15 10.62
C LEU A 413 -16.32 17.64 10.88
N GLU A 414 -15.92 17.97 12.09
CA GLU A 414 -15.53 19.33 12.42
C GLU A 414 -14.26 19.68 11.64
N VAL A 415 -14.31 20.79 10.90
CA VAL A 415 -13.16 21.25 10.11
C VAL A 415 -12.24 22.05 11.04
N PRO A 416 -11.01 21.58 11.29
CA PRO A 416 -10.07 22.33 12.12
C PRO A 416 -9.61 23.60 11.41
N LYS A 417 -8.99 24.52 12.15
CA LYS A 417 -8.29 25.64 11.52
C LYS A 417 -6.98 25.18 10.90
N PHE A 418 -6.60 25.81 9.80
CA PHE A 418 -5.27 25.65 9.22
C PHE A 418 -4.36 26.79 9.71
N GLU A 419 -3.62 26.58 10.80
CA GLU A 419 -2.68 27.55 11.36
C GLU A 419 -1.25 27.13 11.03
N SER A 420 -0.55 27.90 10.19
CA SER A 420 0.83 27.61 9.79
C SER A 420 1.56 28.89 9.39
N ASP A 421 2.83 28.98 9.80
CA ASP A 421 3.77 30.02 9.36
C ASP A 421 4.48 29.66 8.03
N LEU A 422 4.27 28.44 7.51
CA LEU A 422 4.88 27.98 6.27
C LEU A 422 4.08 28.43 5.05
N SER A 423 4.79 28.92 4.04
CA SER A 423 4.24 29.05 2.69
C SER A 423 4.14 27.69 2.01
N VAL A 424 3.33 27.59 0.95
CA VAL A 424 3.21 26.36 0.16
C VAL A 424 4.56 25.99 -0.48
N GLU A 425 5.32 26.99 -0.92
CA GLU A 425 6.64 26.81 -1.52
C GLU A 425 7.67 26.27 -0.51
N ASN A 426 7.66 26.77 0.72
CA ASN A 426 8.57 26.30 1.77
C ASN A 426 8.18 24.90 2.26
N ALA A 427 6.88 24.62 2.35
CA ALA A 427 6.38 23.27 2.66
C ALA A 427 6.76 22.28 1.55
N PHE A 428 6.69 22.71 0.28
CA PHE A 428 7.12 21.91 -0.86
C PHE A 428 8.60 21.54 -0.75
N ASP A 429 9.49 22.49 -0.46
CA ASP A 429 10.93 22.20 -0.35
C ASP A 429 11.22 21.20 0.78
N LYS A 430 10.60 21.38 1.94
CA LYS A 430 10.69 20.39 3.04
C LYS A 430 10.22 19.01 2.60
N CYS A 431 9.12 18.93 1.86
CA CYS A 431 8.65 17.67 1.31
C CYS A 431 9.61 17.11 0.26
N ALA A 432 10.19 17.95 -0.60
CA ALA A 432 11.12 17.52 -1.64
C ALA A 432 12.39 16.92 -1.05
N ASP A 433 12.90 17.49 0.05
CA ASP A 433 14.06 16.99 0.78
C ASP A 433 13.81 15.63 1.45
N ILE A 434 12.58 15.40 1.95
CA ILE A 434 12.22 14.21 2.74
C ILE A 434 11.68 13.07 1.86
N PHE A 435 10.74 13.39 0.97
CA PHE A 435 9.99 12.45 0.15
C PHE A 435 10.50 12.39 -1.31
N GLY A 436 11.56 13.14 -1.63
CA GLY A 436 12.27 13.13 -2.90
C GLY A 436 11.46 13.73 -4.06
N PHE A 437 11.75 14.95 -4.51
CA PHE A 437 11.18 15.49 -5.75
C PHE A 437 12.17 15.33 -6.90
N THR A 438 12.02 14.24 -7.67
CA THR A 438 13.08 13.76 -8.57
C THR A 438 12.58 13.51 -10.01
N LEU A 439 13.55 13.46 -10.92
CA LEU A 439 13.35 13.09 -12.32
C LEU A 439 13.25 11.57 -12.47
N LYS A 440 12.22 11.11 -13.17
CA LYS A 440 11.98 9.69 -13.48
C LYS A 440 11.25 9.52 -14.81
N TYR A 441 11.42 8.38 -15.45
CA TYR A 441 10.66 8.01 -16.64
C TYR A 441 9.35 7.33 -16.26
N VAL A 442 8.26 7.81 -16.87
CA VAL A 442 6.89 7.29 -16.72
C VAL A 442 6.31 6.94 -18.09
N LEU A 443 5.34 6.02 -18.14
CA LEU A 443 4.59 5.77 -19.38
C LEU A 443 3.40 6.72 -19.48
N ASN A 444 3.32 7.44 -20.59
CA ASN A 444 2.12 8.17 -20.95
C ASN A 444 1.05 7.20 -21.51
N LYS A 445 -0.16 7.72 -21.78
CA LYS A 445 -1.29 6.98 -22.38
C LYS A 445 -1.03 6.40 -23.79
N ASN A 446 0.13 6.67 -24.41
CA ASN A 446 0.52 6.11 -25.70
C ASN A 446 1.69 5.11 -25.56
N ASP A 447 1.93 4.60 -24.34
CA ASP A 447 3.02 3.67 -24.01
C ASP A 447 4.42 4.17 -24.36
N LYS A 448 4.62 5.50 -24.37
CA LYS A 448 5.95 6.10 -24.50
C LYS A 448 6.52 6.49 -23.15
N ALA A 449 7.80 6.20 -22.96
CA ALA A 449 8.55 6.64 -21.79
C ALA A 449 8.89 8.12 -21.91
N VAL A 450 8.37 8.92 -20.97
CA VAL A 450 8.59 10.38 -20.90
C VAL A 450 9.28 10.73 -19.59
N LEU A 451 10.28 11.61 -19.65
CA LEU A 451 10.96 12.10 -18.47
C LEU A 451 10.08 13.12 -17.72
N ALA A 452 9.88 12.90 -16.43
CA ALA A 452 8.96 13.67 -15.61
C ALA A 452 9.50 13.94 -14.20
N TYR A 453 9.03 15.04 -13.59
CA TYR A 453 9.20 15.28 -12.16
C TYR A 453 8.00 14.76 -11.37
N SER A 454 8.28 14.09 -10.25
CA SER A 454 7.27 13.70 -9.24
C SER A 454 7.96 13.41 -7.90
N PHE A 455 7.18 13.39 -6.82
CA PHE A 455 7.64 12.85 -5.55
C PHE A 455 7.96 11.34 -5.66
N ASP A 456 8.94 10.86 -4.89
CA ASP A 456 9.32 9.44 -4.77
C ASP A 456 8.43 8.68 -3.78
N ASP A 457 7.97 9.38 -2.73
CA ASP A 457 6.98 8.89 -1.77
C ASP A 457 5.86 9.93 -1.60
N ASN A 458 4.73 9.53 -1.00
CA ASN A 458 3.59 10.44 -0.84
C ASN A 458 3.93 11.54 0.18
N PRO A 459 3.97 12.82 -0.23
CA PRO A 459 4.42 13.88 0.65
C PRO A 459 3.30 14.32 1.58
N PHE A 460 3.50 14.17 2.89
CA PHE A 460 2.62 14.76 3.90
C PHE A 460 3.44 15.52 4.94
N LEU A 461 3.06 16.76 5.19
CA LEU A 461 3.72 17.64 6.15
C LEU A 461 2.69 18.31 7.04
N SER A 462 2.91 18.28 8.35
CA SER A 462 2.05 18.98 9.31
C SER A 462 2.13 20.51 9.11
N PRO A 463 1.18 21.31 9.63
CA PRO A 463 1.23 22.77 9.58
C PRO A 463 2.50 23.36 10.22
N GLU A 464 3.06 22.68 11.21
CA GLU A 464 4.32 23.05 11.90
C GLU A 464 5.56 22.70 11.07
N GLY A 465 5.39 21.86 10.04
CA GLY A 465 6.46 21.45 9.15
C GLY A 465 7.16 20.16 9.54
N ASN A 466 6.48 19.26 10.25
CA ASN A 466 6.97 17.92 10.56
C ASN A 466 6.47 16.91 9.51
N PRO A 467 7.30 15.96 9.07
CA PRO A 467 6.85 14.92 8.14
C PRO A 467 5.92 13.95 8.85
N ILE A 468 4.79 13.66 8.21
CA ILE A 468 3.76 12.77 8.74
C ILE A 468 3.32 11.76 7.68
N THR A 469 2.55 10.74 8.06
CA THR A 469 1.90 9.83 7.13
C THR A 469 0.54 10.36 6.69
N SER A 470 -0.12 9.69 5.74
CA SER A 470 -1.51 9.97 5.35
C SER A 470 -2.51 9.80 6.50
N ASN A 471 -2.11 9.14 7.59
CA ASN A 471 -2.93 8.87 8.77
C ASN A 471 -2.61 9.83 9.93
N ASN A 472 -1.84 10.90 9.69
CA ASN A 472 -1.41 11.86 10.72
C ASN A 472 -0.48 11.26 11.80
N GLU A 473 0.28 10.22 11.45
CA GLU A 473 1.31 9.63 12.31
C GLU A 473 2.69 10.18 11.93
N GLU A 474 3.68 10.06 12.82
CA GLU A 474 5.06 10.44 12.50
C GLU A 474 5.58 9.64 11.29
N TYR A 475 6.16 10.34 10.30
CA TYR A 475 6.76 9.66 9.16
C TYR A 475 8.11 9.05 9.54
N VAL A 476 8.28 7.77 9.20
CA VAL A 476 9.53 7.03 9.40
C VAL A 476 10.14 6.67 8.04
N PRO A 477 11.36 7.14 7.71
CA PRO A 477 12.01 6.84 6.45
C PRO A 477 12.21 5.32 6.23
N LYS A 478 11.89 4.85 5.03
CA LYS A 478 12.04 3.43 4.64
C LYS A 478 13.51 3.02 4.47
N ILE A 479 14.34 3.90 3.91
CA ILE A 479 15.76 3.64 3.67
C ILE A 479 16.59 4.07 4.89
N PHE A 480 17.33 3.13 5.46
CA PHE A 480 18.21 3.37 6.61
C PHE A 480 19.67 3.34 6.16
N ASN A 481 20.35 4.48 6.27
CA ASN A 481 21.74 4.66 5.84
C ASN A 481 22.77 4.30 6.93
N GLY A 482 22.38 3.49 7.92
CA GLY A 482 23.21 3.19 9.08
C GLY A 482 23.15 4.27 10.18
N TYR A 483 23.68 3.94 11.35
CA TYR A 483 23.85 4.90 12.45
C TYR A 483 25.20 5.60 12.36
N THR A 484 25.24 6.90 12.64
CA THR A 484 26.44 7.74 12.53
C THR A 484 27.36 7.68 13.75
N ASP A 485 26.95 7.05 14.85
CA ASP A 485 27.59 7.14 16.17
C ASP A 485 27.99 5.78 16.79
N ILE A 486 28.02 4.71 15.99
CA ILE A 486 28.28 3.34 16.48
C ILE A 486 29.68 2.80 16.18
N ASP A 487 30.52 3.55 15.44
CA ASP A 487 31.81 3.04 14.94
C ASP A 487 32.77 2.60 16.07
N ASP A 488 32.78 3.32 17.18
CA ASP A 488 33.62 3.02 18.35
C ASP A 488 32.91 2.13 19.40
N CYS A 489 31.70 1.64 19.10
CA CYS A 489 30.90 0.83 20.02
C CYS A 489 31.30 -0.66 19.95
N PRO A 490 31.59 -1.33 21.09
CA PRO A 490 31.87 -2.77 21.12
C PRO A 490 30.71 -3.63 20.58
N GLN A 491 29.48 -3.12 20.64
CA GLN A 491 28.27 -3.81 20.17
C GLN A 491 27.86 -3.42 18.74
N LYS A 492 28.71 -2.70 17.99
CA LYS A 492 28.45 -2.28 16.60
C LYS A 492 27.86 -3.40 15.74
N GLU A 493 28.50 -4.57 15.72
CA GLU A 493 28.06 -5.71 14.91
C GLU A 493 26.62 -6.14 15.23
N TYR A 494 26.21 -6.08 16.51
CA TYR A 494 24.85 -6.44 16.92
C TYR A 494 23.84 -5.35 16.54
N ILE A 495 24.23 -4.09 16.65
CA ILE A 495 23.39 -2.94 16.29
C ILE A 495 23.11 -2.95 14.79
N GLU A 496 24.12 -3.16 13.95
CA GLU A 496 23.98 -3.28 12.50
C GLU A 496 23.07 -4.46 12.14
N LYS A 497 23.32 -5.65 12.69
CA LYS A 497 22.48 -6.83 12.45
C LYS A 497 21.03 -6.65 12.86
N LEU A 498 20.76 -5.96 13.97
CA LEU A 498 19.39 -5.66 14.37
C LEU A 498 18.73 -4.67 13.41
N ALA A 499 19.47 -3.65 12.95
CA ALA A 499 18.95 -2.69 11.99
C ALA A 499 18.65 -3.32 10.61
N ASP A 500 19.49 -4.25 10.15
CA ASP A 500 19.27 -5.06 8.95
C ASP A 500 18.01 -5.94 9.08
N LEU A 501 17.70 -6.38 10.30
CA LEU A 501 16.46 -7.08 10.66
C LEU A 501 15.27 -6.13 10.90
N GLY A 502 15.40 -4.83 10.61
CA GLY A 502 14.34 -3.85 10.83
C GLY A 502 14.12 -3.43 12.30
N LEU A 503 14.87 -3.98 13.26
CA LEU A 503 14.83 -3.62 14.68
C LEU A 503 15.72 -2.40 14.95
N ARG A 504 15.24 -1.21 14.57
CA ARG A 504 16.01 0.04 14.61
C ARG A 504 15.26 1.20 15.28
N PHE A 505 16.00 2.21 15.74
CA PHE A 505 15.47 3.50 16.15
C PHE A 505 15.28 4.41 14.93
N ASN A 506 14.31 5.33 15.00
CA ASN A 506 14.00 6.29 13.94
C ASN A 506 14.89 7.54 14.03
N SER A 507 16.20 7.33 14.13
CA SER A 507 17.20 8.39 14.24
C SER A 507 18.49 7.99 13.50
N SER A 508 19.24 9.00 13.04
CA SER A 508 20.57 8.77 12.48
C SER A 508 21.59 8.33 13.53
N GLU A 509 21.29 8.52 14.82
CA GLU A 509 22.13 8.10 15.95
C GLU A 509 21.45 6.97 16.74
N PHE A 510 22.20 5.95 17.15
CA PHE A 510 21.73 4.89 18.03
C PHE A 510 21.87 5.26 19.52
N SER A 511 22.92 6.04 19.84
CA SER A 511 23.36 6.41 21.18
C SER A 511 23.66 5.20 22.07
N PRO A 512 24.65 4.36 21.73
CA PRO A 512 24.87 3.06 22.39
C PRO A 512 25.16 3.16 23.89
N ASN A 513 25.72 4.27 24.36
CA ASN A 513 26.03 4.49 25.78
C ASN A 513 24.87 5.07 26.60
N SER A 514 23.77 5.45 25.96
CA SER A 514 22.59 5.96 26.65
C SER A 514 21.91 4.84 27.44
N THR A 515 21.36 5.19 28.61
CA THR A 515 20.55 4.26 29.40
C THR A 515 19.30 3.87 28.62
N LEU A 516 19.03 2.57 28.54
CA LEU A 516 17.82 2.03 27.94
C LEU A 516 16.60 2.40 28.78
N THR A 517 15.58 2.95 28.13
CA THR A 517 14.29 3.27 28.75
C THR A 517 13.18 2.36 28.23
N PHE A 518 12.05 2.30 28.94
CA PHE A 518 10.89 1.57 28.46
C PHE A 518 10.32 2.17 27.16
N ASN A 519 10.44 3.49 26.95
CA ASN A 519 10.08 4.11 25.68
C ASN A 519 10.92 3.59 24.49
N ASP A 520 12.22 3.35 24.71
CA ASP A 520 13.09 2.77 23.66
C ASP A 520 12.58 1.39 23.21
N ILE A 521 12.07 0.58 24.15
CA ILE A 521 11.48 -0.73 23.85
C ILE A 521 10.20 -0.58 23.01
N LYS A 522 9.35 0.40 23.32
CA LYS A 522 8.14 0.71 22.52
C LYS A 522 8.52 1.14 21.11
N THR A 523 9.52 2.00 20.96
CA THR A 523 9.98 2.45 19.64
C THR A 523 10.49 1.26 18.80
N LEU A 524 11.27 0.37 19.40
CA LEU A 524 11.74 -0.84 18.71
C LEU A 524 10.59 -1.81 18.36
N GLU A 525 9.57 -1.94 19.23
CA GLU A 525 8.34 -2.68 18.93
C GLU A 525 7.62 -2.11 17.71
N SER A 526 7.33 -0.81 17.70
CA SER A 526 6.60 -0.17 16.61
C SER A 526 7.32 -0.24 15.25
N ASN A 527 8.64 -0.36 15.27
CA ASN A 527 9.46 -0.47 14.07
C ASN A 527 9.73 -1.93 13.64
N SER A 528 9.36 -2.91 14.48
CA SER A 528 9.64 -4.33 14.29
C SER A 528 8.58 -5.01 13.42
N ASN A 529 9.01 -5.68 12.35
CA ASN A 529 8.16 -6.60 11.57
C ASN A 529 8.39 -8.08 11.94
N ILE A 530 9.24 -8.36 12.94
CA ILE A 530 9.82 -9.71 13.15
C ILE A 530 9.44 -10.32 14.51
N VAL A 531 9.01 -9.50 15.47
CA VAL A 531 8.77 -9.94 16.85
C VAL A 531 7.36 -9.55 17.29
N ASP A 532 6.51 -10.56 17.52
CA ASP A 532 5.20 -10.39 18.16
C ASP A 532 5.38 -9.99 19.63
N PHE A 533 5.43 -8.68 19.86
CA PHE A 533 5.60 -8.07 21.18
C PHE A 533 4.27 -7.92 21.96
N TYR A 534 3.26 -8.74 21.68
CA TYR A 534 1.92 -8.60 22.28
C TYR A 534 1.92 -8.47 23.83
N GLU A 535 2.86 -9.15 24.49
CA GLU A 535 3.07 -9.12 25.94
C GLU A 535 3.73 -7.82 26.47
N ILE A 536 4.28 -6.95 25.61
CA ILE A 536 4.71 -5.59 25.99
C ILE A 536 3.52 -4.80 26.52
N ASN A 537 2.31 -5.00 25.98
CA ASN A 537 1.11 -4.32 26.47
C ASN A 537 0.85 -4.60 27.97
N TYR A 538 1.26 -5.76 28.48
CA TYR A 538 1.23 -6.03 29.93
C TYR A 538 2.21 -5.12 30.69
N PHE A 539 3.44 -4.99 30.20
CA PHE A 539 4.44 -4.10 30.77
C PHE A 539 4.10 -2.61 30.63
N LYS A 540 3.34 -2.20 29.59
CA LYS A 540 2.82 -0.82 29.43
C LYS A 540 1.96 -0.39 30.62
N ASN A 541 1.34 -1.33 31.32
CA ASN A 541 0.52 -1.05 32.50
C ASN A 541 1.33 -1.05 33.82
N ILE A 542 2.62 -1.41 33.78
CA ILE A 542 3.50 -1.52 34.94
C ILE A 542 4.55 -0.41 34.96
N TYR A 543 5.11 -0.07 33.79
CA TYR A 543 6.18 0.93 33.67
C TYR A 543 5.70 2.21 32.99
N THR A 544 6.27 3.33 33.41
CA THR A 544 6.15 4.63 32.73
C THR A 544 7.18 4.74 31.60
N ASP A 545 6.98 5.69 30.68
CA ASP A 545 7.85 5.88 29.50
C ASP A 545 9.31 6.19 29.87
N ASP A 546 9.55 6.80 31.03
CA ASP A 546 10.88 7.15 31.55
C ASP A 546 11.53 6.06 32.43
N HIS A 547 10.88 4.90 32.61
CA HIS A 547 11.43 3.82 33.42
C HIS A 547 12.75 3.32 32.81
N LYS A 548 13.81 3.33 33.62
CA LYS A 548 15.14 2.87 33.23
C LYS A 548 15.21 1.35 33.34
N MET A 549 15.42 0.69 32.22
CA MET A 549 15.40 -0.76 32.13
C MET A 549 16.62 -1.38 32.79
N THR A 550 16.37 -2.38 33.64
CA THR A 550 17.40 -3.20 34.28
C THR A 550 17.49 -4.60 33.66
N LYS A 551 18.56 -5.35 33.97
CA LYS A 551 18.68 -6.74 33.51
C LYS A 551 17.54 -7.63 34.01
N TYR A 552 16.99 -7.37 35.20
CA TYR A 552 15.80 -8.06 35.68
C TYR A 552 14.55 -7.71 34.85
N ASP A 553 14.37 -6.44 34.49
CA ASP A 553 13.24 -6.03 33.64
C ASP A 553 13.30 -6.71 32.26
N VAL A 554 14.48 -6.72 31.63
CA VAL A 554 14.71 -7.39 30.34
C VAL A 554 14.52 -8.90 30.42
N SER A 555 14.96 -9.54 31.52
CA SER A 555 14.73 -10.99 31.72
C SER A 555 13.24 -11.33 31.84
N LYS A 556 12.48 -10.50 32.55
CA LYS A 556 11.02 -10.67 32.68
C LYS A 556 10.32 -10.46 31.34
N LEU A 557 10.71 -9.41 30.60
CA LEU A 557 10.19 -9.10 29.28
C LEU A 557 10.35 -10.29 28.32
N PHE A 558 11.56 -10.83 28.19
CA PHE A 558 11.83 -11.94 27.28
C PHE A 558 11.12 -13.24 27.68
N CYS A 559 11.07 -13.59 28.97
CA CYS A 559 10.27 -14.74 29.39
C CYS A 559 8.77 -14.55 29.10
N SER A 560 8.25 -13.32 29.17
CA SER A 560 6.85 -13.05 28.83
C SER A 560 6.59 -13.23 27.34
N ILE A 561 7.44 -12.66 26.47
CA ILE A 561 7.32 -12.81 25.01
C ILE A 561 7.39 -14.29 24.61
N LEU A 562 8.21 -15.10 25.29
CA LEU A 562 8.30 -16.55 25.06
C LEU A 562 7.13 -17.36 25.64
N GLY A 563 6.17 -16.73 26.32
CA GLY A 563 5.06 -17.42 27.00
C GLY A 563 5.48 -18.23 28.24
N LEU A 564 6.67 -17.97 28.79
CA LEU A 564 7.24 -18.71 29.93
C LEU A 564 6.87 -18.14 31.29
N SER A 565 6.05 -17.08 31.34
CA SER A 565 5.63 -16.42 32.58
C SER A 565 5.02 -17.38 33.61
N SER A 566 4.27 -18.39 33.16
CA SER A 566 3.69 -19.42 34.05
C SER A 566 4.75 -20.29 34.74
N LEU A 567 5.84 -20.62 34.03
CA LEU A 567 6.96 -21.40 34.58
C LEU A 567 7.77 -20.60 35.61
N CYS A 568 7.72 -19.26 35.51
CA CYS A 568 8.45 -18.37 36.40
C CYS A 568 7.76 -18.17 37.78
N GLN A 569 6.55 -18.71 37.98
CA GLN A 569 5.79 -18.51 39.22
C GLN A 569 6.30 -19.33 40.43
N ASN A 570 7.21 -20.29 40.23
CA ASN A 570 7.74 -21.14 41.31
C ASN A 570 9.27 -21.18 41.33
N SER A 571 9.88 -20.49 42.31
CA SER A 571 11.34 -20.33 42.41
C SER A 571 12.10 -21.58 42.86
N ASN A 572 11.43 -22.61 43.39
CA ASN A 572 12.10 -23.67 44.16
C ASN A 572 12.91 -24.67 43.32
N ASN A 573 12.77 -24.64 41.99
CA ASN A 573 13.41 -25.63 41.10
C ASN A 573 14.46 -25.02 40.15
N TYR A 574 14.75 -23.72 40.26
CA TYR A 574 15.68 -23.03 39.37
C TYR A 574 17.07 -22.90 39.98
N LYS A 575 18.07 -23.01 39.11
CA LYS A 575 19.48 -22.74 39.43
C LYS A 575 20.08 -21.94 38.30
N THR A 576 20.98 -21.04 38.66
CA THR A 576 21.76 -20.21 37.74
C THR A 576 23.21 -20.25 38.16
N SER A 577 24.13 -19.93 37.26
CA SER A 577 25.55 -19.80 37.60
C SER A 577 25.84 -18.55 38.45
N TYR A 578 24.97 -17.54 38.41
CA TYR A 578 25.15 -16.28 39.12
C TYR A 578 24.88 -16.42 40.64
N SER A 579 25.80 -15.91 41.45
CA SER A 579 25.73 -16.02 42.91
C SER A 579 24.79 -14.99 43.57
N ASP A 580 24.48 -13.90 42.88
CA ASP A 580 23.72 -12.74 43.35
C ASP A 580 22.24 -12.76 42.90
N VAL A 581 21.79 -13.83 42.26
CA VAL A 581 20.42 -13.97 41.75
C VAL A 581 19.61 -14.91 42.64
N TYR A 582 18.55 -14.38 43.26
CA TYR A 582 17.70 -15.11 44.19
C TYR A 582 16.26 -14.56 44.20
N GLY A 583 15.36 -15.27 44.89
CA GLY A 583 13.97 -14.85 45.07
C GLY A 583 13.13 -14.89 43.79
N GLU A 584 12.25 -13.90 43.61
CA GLU A 584 11.30 -13.85 42.50
C GLU A 584 11.93 -13.71 41.11
N ASN A 585 13.16 -13.19 41.02
CA ASN A 585 13.86 -12.99 39.74
C ASN A 585 14.62 -14.24 39.28
N LEU A 586 14.86 -15.20 40.18
CA LEU A 586 15.66 -16.39 39.91
C LEU A 586 15.14 -17.20 38.71
N PRO A 587 13.83 -17.49 38.59
CA PRO A 587 13.32 -18.25 37.44
C PRO A 587 13.56 -17.54 36.10
N TYR A 588 13.33 -16.23 36.05
CA TYR A 588 13.47 -15.45 34.82
C TYR A 588 14.91 -15.45 34.31
N VAL A 589 15.86 -15.19 35.21
CA VAL A 589 17.29 -15.16 34.87
C VAL A 589 17.80 -16.56 34.54
N ALA A 590 17.43 -17.57 35.32
CA ALA A 590 17.85 -18.95 35.07
C ALA A 590 17.36 -19.47 33.71
N LEU A 591 16.12 -19.15 33.31
CA LEU A 591 15.60 -19.49 32.00
C LEU A 591 16.36 -18.74 30.90
N CYS A 592 16.52 -17.42 31.01
CA CYS A 592 17.25 -16.65 30.02
C CYS A 592 18.71 -17.10 29.88
N GLU A 593 19.37 -17.46 30.98
CA GLU A 593 20.71 -18.05 30.96
C GLU A 593 20.70 -19.42 30.24
N SER A 594 19.75 -20.30 30.57
CA SER A 594 19.66 -21.63 29.97
C SER A 594 19.41 -21.59 28.46
N LEU A 595 18.72 -20.54 28.00
CA LEU A 595 18.44 -20.27 26.59
C LEU A 595 19.61 -19.58 25.87
N GLY A 596 20.69 -19.25 26.58
CA GLY A 596 21.84 -18.55 26.02
C GLY A 596 21.58 -17.08 25.72
N ILE A 597 20.51 -16.49 26.26
CA ILE A 597 20.21 -15.05 26.14
C ILE A 597 21.22 -14.25 26.97
N PHE A 598 21.52 -14.73 28.18
CA PHE A 598 22.60 -14.22 29.01
C PHE A 598 23.72 -15.27 29.12
N ASN A 599 24.97 -14.81 29.06
CA ASN A 599 26.15 -15.67 29.21
C ASN A 599 26.38 -16.03 30.68
N SER A 600 26.61 -17.31 30.99
CA SER A 600 26.97 -17.75 32.34
C SER A 600 28.14 -16.95 32.93
N GLY A 601 28.08 -16.68 34.24
CA GLY A 601 29.04 -15.84 34.94
C GLY A 601 28.91 -15.92 36.46
N THR A 602 29.75 -15.18 37.18
CA THR A 602 29.78 -15.22 38.66
C THR A 602 28.76 -14.28 39.30
N GLU A 603 28.50 -13.13 38.68
CA GLU A 603 27.53 -12.13 39.14
C GLU A 603 26.72 -11.60 37.96
N PHE A 604 25.40 -11.49 38.13
CA PHE A 604 24.47 -11.00 37.12
C PHE A 604 24.31 -9.47 37.17
N ASN A 605 24.31 -8.91 38.39
CA ASN A 605 24.02 -7.51 38.69
C ASN A 605 22.64 -7.08 38.14
N GLY A 606 21.59 -7.80 38.57
CA GLY A 606 20.25 -7.71 37.98
C GLY A 606 19.56 -6.34 38.06
N ASN A 607 19.87 -5.55 39.09
CA ASN A 607 19.33 -4.19 39.29
C ASN A 607 20.10 -3.10 38.53
N SER A 608 21.22 -3.45 37.88
CA SER A 608 21.97 -2.47 37.10
C SER A 608 21.17 -2.09 35.86
N THR A 609 21.08 -0.78 35.60
CA THR A 609 20.51 -0.24 34.37
C THR A 609 21.33 -0.69 33.18
N ILE A 610 20.67 -1.02 32.08
CA ILE A 610 21.32 -1.46 30.84
C ILE A 610 21.45 -0.26 29.90
N THR A 611 22.52 -0.21 29.12
CA THR A 611 22.67 0.73 28.01
C THR A 611 22.00 0.22 26.72
N ARG A 612 21.69 1.09 25.77
CA ARG A 612 21.15 0.68 24.46
C ARG A 612 22.09 -0.31 23.74
N GLY A 613 23.41 -0.09 23.81
CA GLY A 613 24.41 -0.97 23.20
C GLY A 613 24.43 -2.36 23.82
N GLU A 614 24.45 -2.47 25.14
CA GLU A 614 24.34 -3.76 25.83
C GLU A 614 23.03 -4.47 25.51
N PHE A 615 21.92 -3.73 25.44
CA PHE A 615 20.63 -4.28 25.08
C PHE A 615 20.60 -4.83 23.66
N ALA A 616 21.22 -4.16 22.67
CA ALA A 616 21.33 -4.67 21.30
C ALA A 616 21.95 -6.08 21.25
N GLN A 617 23.04 -6.28 22.01
CA GLN A 617 23.66 -7.59 22.10
C GLN A 617 22.74 -8.64 22.74
N ILE A 618 22.07 -8.30 23.85
CA ILE A 618 21.17 -9.22 24.54
C ILE A 618 19.94 -9.54 23.67
N LEU A 619 19.35 -8.52 23.02
CA LEU A 619 18.20 -8.67 22.13
C LEU A 619 18.55 -9.57 20.94
N TYR A 620 19.72 -9.41 20.34
CA TYR A 620 20.17 -10.29 19.28
C TYR A 620 20.29 -11.76 19.75
N SER A 621 20.82 -12.00 20.96
CA SER A 621 20.82 -13.33 21.58
C SER A 621 19.42 -13.86 21.90
N PHE A 622 18.50 -12.97 22.29
CA PHE A 622 17.09 -13.31 22.48
C PHE A 622 16.44 -13.77 21.19
N ILE A 623 16.63 -13.06 20.08
CA ILE A 623 16.08 -13.47 18.79
C ILE A 623 16.63 -14.86 18.42
N LYS A 624 17.91 -15.14 18.71
CA LYS A 624 18.53 -16.48 18.52
C LYS A 624 17.80 -17.56 19.31
N ALA A 625 17.52 -17.28 20.58
CA ALA A 625 16.82 -18.20 21.45
C ALA A 625 15.35 -18.39 21.05
N ASN A 626 14.64 -17.30 20.73
CA ASN A 626 13.23 -17.31 20.35
C ASN A 626 13.01 -18.13 19.09
N ALA A 627 13.86 -17.94 18.07
CA ALA A 627 13.83 -18.73 16.85
C ALA A 627 13.99 -20.25 17.09
N GLN A 628 14.58 -20.67 18.22
CA GLN A 628 14.66 -22.10 18.59
C GLN A 628 13.39 -22.60 19.31
N PHE A 629 12.62 -21.71 19.94
CA PHE A 629 11.48 -22.01 20.80
C PHE A 629 10.15 -22.05 20.04
N THR A 630 9.95 -21.16 19.06
CA THR A 630 8.69 -21.00 18.30
C THR A 630 8.51 -22.00 17.16
N ASN A 631 8.99 -23.23 17.35
CA ASN A 631 8.86 -24.36 16.40
C ASN A 631 7.42 -24.94 16.30
N GLN A 632 6.41 -24.14 16.67
CA GLN A 632 5.09 -24.12 16.04
C GLN A 632 4.92 -22.72 15.42
N SER A 633 5.08 -22.68 14.08
CA SER A 633 4.78 -21.55 13.18
C SER A 633 5.82 -20.43 12.96
N TYR A 634 6.95 -20.35 13.68
CA TYR A 634 7.96 -19.30 13.44
C TYR A 634 9.40 -19.83 13.57
N ILE A 635 9.87 -20.64 12.63
CA ILE A 635 11.31 -20.87 12.44
C ILE A 635 11.67 -20.47 11.02
N SER A 636 12.29 -19.31 10.89
CA SER A 636 13.17 -19.01 9.75
C SER A 636 14.20 -17.89 10.02
N ILE A 637 14.75 -17.79 11.24
CA ILE A 637 15.65 -16.66 11.53
C ILE A 637 17.05 -17.02 12.01
N LEU A 638 17.34 -18.12 12.73
CA LEU A 638 18.69 -18.28 13.30
C LEU A 638 19.24 -19.70 13.27
N LYS A 639 19.93 -19.98 12.17
CA LYS A 639 21.11 -20.83 12.21
C LYS A 639 22.38 -20.12 11.80
#